data_AF-A0A6G5A9Y5-F1
#
_entry.id   AF-A0A6G5A9Y5-F1
#
_cell.length_a   1.000
_cell.length_b   1.000
_cell.length_c   1.000
_cell.angle_alpha   90.00
_cell.angle_beta   90.00
_cell.angle_gamma   90.00
#
_symmetry.space_group_name_H-M   'P 1'
#
loop_
_entity.id
_entity.type
_entity.pdbx_description
1 polymer ?
#
loop_
_entity_poly.entity_id
_entity_poly.type
_entity_poly.pdbx_seq_one_letter_code
_entity_poly.pdbx_strand_id
1 'polypeptide(L)'
;DAAVKTGRAFAGTALLRRLRARTGSHFNAALNAFQYLGLKLPKRRPMDPPWLFVDVACNFSVPNLPAKRTIPAAEAKFLALDHLSTMYRCHLQVYTDGSVCTQTDSCAAAFCIPSLGVSWSGRLDRVVSSTTVESAAITAALRKLRSFSARDVVVLTDSKSALQRLHRGLPQEKFTRQSLALIKHLNGKSFNIKFQWIPSHVGIEGNEKADALACEARTSFPKVRTPKTYQNNKDVIRNHFKAIYKFPHQACVIHGLSREEATLLYRIRTSSAYTPAWSFKTGRYASPFCAFCGDIEDIEHFIWL
;
A
#
# COMPACT_ATOMS: atom_id res chain seq x y z
N ASP A 1 -29.49 -17.07 18.10
CA ASP A 1 -28.79 -16.91 16.81
C ASP A 1 -27.55 -16.01 16.80
N ALA A 2 -26.52 -16.34 17.60
CA ALA A 2 -25.18 -15.73 17.49
C ALA A 2 -24.36 -16.29 16.30
N ALA A 3 -24.83 -17.38 15.69
CA ALA A 3 -24.17 -18.09 14.60
C ALA A 3 -24.23 -17.36 13.24
N VAL A 4 -25.11 -16.37 13.06
CA VAL A 4 -25.10 -15.51 11.86
C VAL A 4 -24.28 -14.22 12.07
N LYS A 5 -23.99 -13.87 13.33
CA LYS A 5 -23.09 -12.75 13.69
C LYS A 5 -21.61 -13.11 13.50
N THR A 6 -21.29 -14.39 13.54
CA THR A 6 -19.97 -14.92 13.19
C THR A 6 -20.15 -15.66 11.88
N GLY A 7 -19.42 -15.29 10.83
CA GLY A 7 -19.56 -15.90 9.50
C GLY A 7 -19.10 -17.37 9.46
N ARG A 8 -19.62 -18.25 10.32
CA ARG A 8 -19.36 -19.68 10.28
C ARG A 8 -19.91 -20.21 8.97
N ALA A 9 -18.99 -20.43 8.03
CA ALA A 9 -18.99 -21.06 6.71
C ALA A 9 -20.32 -21.53 6.06
N PHE A 10 -21.34 -22.02 6.77
CA PHE A 10 -22.55 -22.60 6.16
C PHE A 10 -23.62 -21.55 5.75
N ALA A 11 -23.92 -20.56 6.60
CA ALA A 11 -24.92 -19.53 6.28
C ALA A 11 -24.41 -18.50 5.25
N GLY A 12 -23.12 -18.17 5.33
CA GLY A 12 -22.45 -17.27 4.38
C GLY A 12 -22.33 -17.85 2.97
N THR A 13 -21.94 -19.13 2.86
CA THR A 13 -21.85 -19.82 1.57
C THR A 13 -23.23 -20.01 0.94
N ALA A 14 -24.28 -20.26 1.74
CA ALA A 14 -25.66 -20.29 1.25
C ALA A 14 -26.09 -18.94 0.67
N LEU A 15 -25.84 -17.83 1.37
CA LEU A 15 -26.11 -16.48 0.88
C LEU A 15 -25.34 -16.17 -0.41
N LEU A 16 -24.03 -16.46 -0.45
CA LEU A 16 -23.20 -16.24 -1.64
C LEU A 16 -23.63 -17.12 -2.82
N ARG A 17 -24.02 -18.37 -2.58
CA ARG A 17 -24.56 -19.27 -3.61
C ARG A 17 -25.86 -18.72 -4.19
N ARG A 18 -26.78 -18.23 -3.34
CA ARG A 18 -28.03 -17.57 -3.76
C ARG A 18 -27.76 -16.29 -4.55
N LEU A 19 -26.77 -15.49 -4.16
CA LEU A 19 -26.38 -14.28 -4.89
C LEU A 19 -25.73 -14.61 -6.24
N ARG A 20 -24.88 -15.65 -6.31
CA ARG A 20 -24.26 -16.15 -7.56
C ARG A 20 -25.30 -16.71 -8.54
N ALA A 21 -26.36 -17.35 -8.05
CA ALA A 21 -27.43 -17.88 -8.90
C ALA A 21 -28.29 -16.79 -9.57
N ARG A 22 -28.23 -15.53 -9.10
CA ARG A 22 -28.97 -14.41 -9.69
C ARG A 22 -28.20 -13.83 -10.88
N THR A 23 -28.45 -14.38 -12.06
CA THR A 23 -27.76 -14.03 -13.32
C THR A 23 -27.92 -12.56 -13.72
N GLY A 24 -29.06 -11.94 -13.42
CA GLY A 24 -29.33 -10.51 -13.69
C GLY A 24 -28.78 -9.53 -12.65
N SER A 25 -28.03 -9.98 -11.64
CA SER A 25 -27.55 -9.09 -10.57
C SER A 25 -26.27 -8.33 -10.95
N HIS A 26 -26.06 -7.16 -10.35
CA HIS A 26 -24.79 -6.42 -10.46
C HIS A 26 -23.58 -7.23 -10.00
N PHE A 27 -23.77 -8.13 -9.02
CA PHE A 27 -22.71 -9.02 -8.58
C PHE A 27 -22.30 -10.00 -9.68
N ASN A 28 -23.28 -10.60 -10.38
CA ASN A 28 -23.01 -11.49 -11.50
C ASN A 28 -22.41 -10.74 -12.70
N ALA A 29 -22.89 -9.53 -12.99
CA ALA A 29 -22.27 -8.67 -14.01
C ALA A 29 -20.80 -8.37 -13.67
N ALA A 30 -20.49 -8.06 -12.41
CA ALA A 30 -19.11 -7.83 -11.97
C ALA A 30 -18.24 -9.09 -12.04
N LEU A 31 -18.80 -10.27 -11.76
CA LEU A 31 -18.12 -11.56 -11.90
C LEU A 31 -17.81 -11.89 -13.37
N ASN A 32 -18.78 -11.64 -14.27
CA ASN A 32 -18.58 -11.80 -15.71
C ASN A 32 -17.52 -10.83 -16.23
N ALA A 33 -17.56 -9.55 -15.81
CA ALA A 33 -16.53 -8.58 -16.15
C ALA A 33 -15.15 -8.99 -15.64
N PHE A 34 -15.06 -9.53 -14.41
CA PHE A 34 -13.81 -10.05 -13.85
C PHE A 34 -13.21 -11.15 -14.74
N GLN A 35 -14.04 -12.09 -15.21
CA GLN A 35 -13.62 -13.16 -16.12
C GLN A 35 -13.27 -12.64 -17.52
N TYR A 36 -14.12 -11.81 -18.10
CA TYR A 36 -13.95 -11.18 -19.42
C TYR A 36 -12.65 -10.37 -19.50
N LEU A 37 -12.33 -9.60 -18.45
CA LEU A 37 -11.11 -8.80 -18.36
C LEU A 37 -9.87 -9.65 -18.00
N GLY A 38 -10.00 -10.99 -17.93
CA GLY A 38 -8.90 -11.90 -17.62
C GLY A 38 -8.25 -11.66 -16.25
N LEU A 39 -9.00 -11.08 -15.30
CA LEU A 39 -8.49 -10.82 -13.97
C LEU A 39 -8.32 -12.14 -13.22
N LYS A 40 -7.26 -12.20 -12.39
CA LYS A 40 -6.99 -13.33 -11.51
C LYS A 40 -6.93 -12.82 -10.09
N LEU A 41 -7.48 -13.61 -9.15
CA LEU A 41 -7.39 -13.27 -7.74
C LEU A 41 -5.91 -13.33 -7.32
N PRO A 42 -5.41 -12.32 -6.61
CA PRO A 42 -4.08 -12.38 -6.04
C PRO A 42 -3.99 -13.58 -5.09
N LYS A 43 -2.95 -14.41 -5.26
CA LYS A 43 -2.66 -15.46 -4.28
C LYS A 43 -2.43 -14.80 -2.93
N ARG A 44 -3.25 -15.18 -1.94
CA ARG A 44 -3.01 -14.81 -0.55
C ARG A 44 -1.76 -15.56 -0.10
N ARG A 45 -0.85 -14.83 0.53
CA ARG A 45 0.35 -15.43 1.11
C ARG A 45 0.15 -15.48 2.62
N PRO A 46 0.54 -16.59 3.27
CA PRO A 46 0.59 -16.62 4.72
C PRO A 46 1.48 -15.47 5.20
N MET A 47 1.14 -14.88 6.35
CA MET A 47 2.00 -13.88 6.96
C MET A 47 3.37 -14.50 7.22
N ASP A 48 4.42 -13.77 6.82
CA ASP A 48 5.77 -14.11 7.26
C ASP A 48 5.76 -14.08 8.80
N PRO A 49 6.32 -15.10 9.47
CA PRO A 49 6.27 -15.16 10.90
C PRO A 49 7.05 -13.99 11.53
N PRO A 50 6.68 -13.55 12.75
CA PRO A 50 7.22 -12.32 13.34
C PRO A 50 8.75 -12.27 13.47
N TRP A 51 9.40 -13.43 13.66
CA TRP A 51 10.86 -13.52 13.77
C TRP A 51 11.61 -13.31 12.44
N LEU A 52 10.89 -13.20 11.31
CA LEU A 52 11.49 -12.75 10.04
C LEU A 52 11.46 -11.23 9.87
N PHE A 53 10.72 -10.49 10.72
CA PHE A 53 10.67 -9.04 10.65
C PHE A 53 12.02 -8.45 11.04
N VAL A 54 12.48 -7.52 10.22
CA VAL A 54 13.69 -6.74 10.47
C VAL A 54 13.27 -5.52 11.26
N ASP A 55 13.97 -5.22 12.35
CA ASP A 55 13.80 -3.93 13.00
C ASP A 55 14.37 -2.83 12.08
N VAL A 56 13.50 -1.94 11.64
CA VAL A 56 13.86 -0.86 10.72
C VAL A 56 13.90 0.45 11.50
N ALA A 57 15.11 1.01 11.62
CA ALA A 57 15.36 2.30 12.23
C ALA A 57 14.75 3.45 11.39
N CYS A 58 13.51 3.81 11.71
CA CYS A 58 12.78 4.90 11.10
C CYS A 58 12.64 6.07 12.08
N ASN A 59 13.13 7.24 11.70
CA ASN A 59 12.87 8.49 12.39
C ASN A 59 11.74 9.26 11.68
N PHE A 60 10.69 9.61 12.43
CA PHE A 60 9.45 10.21 11.93
C PHE A 60 9.35 11.72 12.15
N SER A 61 10.36 12.32 12.78
CA SER A 61 10.40 13.73 13.15
C SER A 61 11.75 14.37 12.84
N VAL A 62 11.70 15.68 12.65
CA VAL A 62 12.86 16.57 12.70
C VAL A 62 12.73 17.34 14.01
N PRO A 63 13.77 17.43 14.85
CA PRO A 63 13.73 18.21 16.09
C PRO A 63 13.25 19.64 15.83
N ASN A 64 12.44 20.17 16.75
CA ASN A 64 11.88 21.52 16.70
C ASN A 64 10.97 21.83 15.50
N LEU A 65 10.65 20.83 14.66
CA LEU A 65 9.73 21.00 13.53
C LEU A 65 8.29 20.66 13.98
N PRO A 66 7.37 21.65 14.09
CA PRO A 66 5.98 21.38 14.44
C PRO A 66 5.21 20.69 13.30
N ALA A 67 4.01 20.20 13.60
CA ALA A 67 3.11 19.66 12.59
C ALA A 67 2.77 20.73 11.52
N LYS A 68 2.73 20.32 10.23
CA LYS A 68 2.49 21.17 9.04
C LYS A 68 1.40 22.22 9.33
N ARG A 69 1.77 23.51 9.31
CA ARG A 69 0.96 24.76 9.09
C ARG A 69 1.44 25.97 9.90
N THR A 70 2.32 25.81 10.89
CA THR A 70 2.64 26.90 11.83
C THR A 70 3.92 27.68 11.53
N ILE A 71 4.85 27.11 10.75
CA ILE A 71 6.16 27.72 10.48
C ILE A 71 6.36 28.04 8.99
N PRO A 72 7.09 29.11 8.65
CA PRO A 72 7.51 29.42 7.29
C PRO A 72 8.33 28.29 6.65
N ALA A 73 8.21 28.12 5.32
CA ALA A 73 8.95 27.09 4.59
C ALA A 73 10.47 27.23 4.70
N ALA A 74 10.98 28.47 4.78
CA ALA A 74 12.40 28.75 4.98
C ALA A 74 12.92 28.23 6.33
N GLU A 75 12.13 28.41 7.40
CA GLU A 75 12.45 27.90 8.73
C GLU A 75 12.40 26.37 8.76
N ALA A 76 11.36 25.78 8.16
CA ALA A 76 11.24 24.32 8.04
C ALA A 76 12.41 23.70 7.27
N LYS A 77 12.85 24.36 6.19
CA LYS A 77 14.03 23.98 5.41
C LYS A 77 15.29 24.07 6.26
N PHE A 78 15.48 25.18 6.98
CA PHE A 78 16.64 25.38 7.85
C PHE A 78 16.74 24.27 8.90
N LEU A 79 15.67 24.03 9.66
CA LEU A 79 15.63 23.00 10.71
C LEU A 79 15.88 21.60 10.15
N ALA A 80 15.33 21.28 8.98
CA ALA A 80 15.56 20.00 8.33
C ALA A 80 17.03 19.85 7.90
N LEU A 81 17.60 20.85 7.21
CA LEU A 81 18.99 20.80 6.76
C LEU A 81 19.98 20.77 7.94
N ASP A 82 19.72 21.53 9.00
CA ASP A 82 20.51 21.53 10.23
C ASP A 82 20.54 20.13 10.86
N HIS A 83 19.37 19.51 11.04
CA HIS A 83 19.24 18.14 11.55
C HIS A 83 19.95 17.12 10.65
N LEU A 84 19.79 17.22 9.32
CA LEU A 84 20.46 16.33 8.38
C LEU A 84 21.99 16.49 8.43
N SER A 85 22.48 17.71 8.57
CA SER A 85 23.91 17.99 8.66
C SER A 85 24.50 17.52 9.99
N THR A 86 23.74 17.56 11.09
CA THR A 86 24.18 17.11 12.40
C THR A 86 24.19 15.59 12.50
N MET A 87 23.11 14.93 12.07
CA MET A 87 22.93 13.48 12.28
C MET A 87 23.52 12.62 11.17
N TYR A 88 23.57 13.14 9.95
CA TYR A 88 23.84 12.35 8.75
C TYR A 88 24.94 12.96 7.87
N ARG A 89 25.82 13.79 8.43
CA ARG A 89 26.96 14.42 7.71
C ARG A 89 27.78 13.44 6.88
N CYS A 90 28.09 12.29 7.48
CA CYS A 90 28.95 11.26 6.89
C CYS A 90 28.15 10.12 6.23
N HIS A 91 26.82 10.20 6.18
CA HIS A 91 26.00 9.16 5.55
C HIS A 91 25.78 9.49 4.08
N LEU A 92 25.67 8.47 3.24
CA LEU A 92 25.16 8.63 1.88
C LEU A 92 23.68 8.99 1.95
N GLN A 93 23.32 10.20 1.51
CA GLN A 93 21.95 10.68 1.49
C GLN A 93 21.24 10.25 0.20
N VAL A 94 20.16 9.49 0.33
CA VAL A 94 19.33 9.03 -0.78
C VAL A 94 17.94 9.60 -0.63
N TYR A 95 17.50 10.41 -1.59
CA TYR A 95 16.18 11.02 -1.58
C TYR A 95 15.24 10.19 -2.45
N THR A 96 14.02 9.96 -1.99
CA THR A 96 13.01 9.16 -2.69
C THR A 96 11.68 9.86 -2.70
N ASP A 97 10.97 9.75 -3.82
CA ASP A 97 9.63 10.34 -3.98
C ASP A 97 8.75 9.52 -4.94
N GLY A 98 7.43 9.61 -4.74
CA GLY A 98 6.42 8.99 -5.59
C GLY A 98 5.32 9.94 -6.06
N SER A 99 5.22 10.14 -7.37
CA SER A 99 4.18 10.98 -7.99
C SER A 99 2.99 10.15 -8.45
N VAL A 100 1.77 10.58 -8.09
CA VAL A 100 0.49 10.03 -8.59
C VAL A 100 -0.33 11.16 -9.22
N CYS A 101 -0.79 10.96 -10.45
CA CYS A 101 -1.68 11.88 -11.14
C CYS A 101 -3.00 11.18 -11.46
N THR A 102 -4.07 11.60 -10.78
CA THR A 102 -5.42 11.06 -10.97
C THR A 102 -6.03 11.45 -12.31
N GLN A 103 -5.64 12.60 -12.88
CA GLN A 103 -6.15 13.08 -14.17
C GLN A 103 -5.68 12.23 -15.35
N THR A 104 -4.44 11.77 -15.30
CA THR A 104 -3.80 11.00 -16.38
C THR A 104 -3.73 9.50 -16.08
N ASP A 105 -4.34 9.07 -14.97
CA ASP A 105 -4.25 7.71 -14.42
C ASP A 105 -2.82 7.16 -14.55
N SER A 106 -1.86 7.92 -14.01
CA SER A 106 -0.43 7.60 -14.08
C SER A 106 0.25 7.78 -12.74
N CYS A 107 1.26 6.96 -12.48
CA CYS A 107 2.13 7.14 -11.33
C CYS A 107 3.55 6.66 -11.62
N ALA A 108 4.52 7.25 -10.93
CA ALA A 108 5.93 6.98 -11.11
C ALA A 108 6.68 7.17 -9.80
N ALA A 109 7.73 6.38 -9.64
CA ALA A 109 8.62 6.43 -8.49
C ALA A 109 9.98 6.93 -8.93
N ALA A 110 10.68 7.64 -8.06
CA ALA A 110 12.03 8.12 -8.32
C ALA A 110 12.91 8.10 -7.07
N PHE A 111 14.22 8.08 -7.31
CA PHE A 111 15.20 8.41 -6.28
C PHE A 111 16.37 9.20 -6.88
N CYS A 112 17.04 9.97 -6.03
CA CYS A 112 18.31 10.58 -6.38
C CYS A 112 19.33 10.50 -5.23
N ILE A 113 20.60 10.50 -5.60
CA ILE A 113 21.76 10.51 -4.70
C ILE A 113 22.65 11.67 -5.17
N PRO A 114 22.41 12.90 -4.68
CA PRO A 114 23.06 14.10 -5.21
C PRO A 114 24.59 14.04 -5.19
N SER A 115 25.18 13.54 -4.10
CA SER A 115 26.64 13.45 -3.93
C SER A 115 27.33 12.53 -4.93
N LEU A 116 26.60 11.60 -5.56
CA LEU A 116 27.12 10.69 -6.58
C LEU A 116 26.65 11.05 -8.00
N GLY A 117 25.82 12.09 -8.16
CA GLY A 117 25.19 12.42 -9.45
C GLY A 117 24.27 11.30 -9.99
N VAL A 118 23.85 10.36 -9.13
CA VAL A 118 23.03 9.21 -9.55
C VAL A 118 21.55 9.51 -9.34
N SER A 119 20.74 9.23 -10.36
CA SER A 119 19.28 9.29 -10.25
C SER A 119 18.63 8.14 -11.00
N TRP A 120 17.38 7.87 -10.66
CA TRP A 120 16.53 6.94 -11.38
C TRP A 120 15.07 7.36 -11.23
N SER A 121 14.30 7.13 -12.28
CA SER A 121 12.85 7.25 -12.25
C SER A 121 12.20 6.21 -13.15
N GLY A 122 10.99 5.81 -12.78
CA GLY A 122 10.26 4.79 -13.51
C GLY A 122 8.75 4.87 -13.30
N ARG A 123 8.01 4.93 -14.41
CA ARG A 123 6.56 4.78 -14.41
C ARG A 123 6.15 3.38 -13.97
N LEU A 124 5.11 3.29 -13.16
CA LEU A 124 4.47 2.04 -12.79
C LEU A 124 3.47 1.61 -13.89
N ASP A 125 3.38 0.30 -14.13
CA ASP A 125 2.48 -0.27 -15.14
C ASP A 125 0.98 -0.16 -14.78
N ARG A 126 0.66 0.19 -13.54
CA ARG A 126 -0.70 0.43 -13.04
C ARG A 126 -0.66 1.56 -12.01
N VAL A 127 -1.75 2.30 -11.91
CA VAL A 127 -1.94 3.27 -10.82
C VAL A 127 -2.13 2.54 -9.51
N VAL A 128 -1.43 3.04 -8.48
CA VAL A 128 -1.52 2.56 -7.11
C VAL A 128 -1.61 3.76 -6.17
N SER A 129 -1.88 3.52 -4.88
CA SER A 129 -1.94 4.61 -3.91
C SER A 129 -0.59 5.32 -3.76
N SER A 130 -0.60 6.61 -3.41
CA SER A 130 0.61 7.41 -3.16
C SER A 130 1.61 6.66 -2.26
N THR A 131 1.19 6.17 -1.09
CA THR A 131 2.07 5.38 -0.19
C THR A 131 2.72 4.16 -0.85
N THR A 132 2.06 3.54 -1.83
CA THR A 132 2.60 2.37 -2.56
C THR A 132 3.65 2.80 -3.59
N VAL A 133 3.45 3.94 -4.25
CA VAL A 133 4.48 4.54 -5.13
C VAL A 133 5.72 4.94 -4.33
N GLU A 134 5.53 5.56 -3.16
CA GLU A 134 6.59 5.89 -2.22
C GLU A 134 7.38 4.65 -1.79
N SER A 135 6.67 3.57 -1.47
CA SER A 135 7.30 2.29 -1.14
C SER A 135 8.09 1.73 -2.33
N ALA A 136 7.61 1.92 -3.56
CA ALA A 136 8.32 1.52 -4.78
C ALA A 136 9.59 2.35 -4.99
N ALA A 137 9.57 3.65 -4.72
CA ALA A 137 10.72 4.55 -4.77
C ALA A 137 11.81 4.11 -3.79
N ILE A 138 11.44 3.85 -2.53
CA ILE A 138 12.34 3.28 -1.52
C ILE A 138 12.92 1.94 -1.97
N THR A 139 12.08 1.05 -2.53
CA THR A 139 12.56 -0.25 -3.02
C THR A 139 13.59 -0.07 -4.14
N ALA A 140 13.37 0.88 -5.05
CA ALA A 140 14.30 1.15 -6.15
C ALA A 140 15.64 1.71 -5.65
N ALA A 141 15.60 2.63 -4.69
CA ALA A 141 16.79 3.16 -4.01
C ALA A 141 17.60 2.03 -3.35
N LEU A 142 16.95 1.19 -2.52
CA LEU A 142 17.60 0.06 -1.85
C LEU A 142 18.22 -0.94 -2.84
N ARG A 143 17.59 -1.19 -3.99
CA ARG A 143 18.19 -2.03 -5.04
C ARG A 143 19.47 -1.41 -5.58
N LYS A 144 19.49 -0.10 -5.81
CA LYS A 144 20.66 0.60 -6.34
C LYS A 144 21.82 0.58 -5.35
N LEU A 145 21.55 0.68 -4.05
CA LEU A 145 22.58 0.62 -2.99
C LEU A 145 23.47 -0.61 -3.05
N ARG A 146 22.97 -1.74 -3.57
CA ARG A 146 23.78 -2.95 -3.79
C ARG A 146 25.02 -2.73 -4.68
N SER A 147 25.05 -1.63 -5.44
CA SER A 147 26.12 -1.27 -6.38
C SER A 147 27.16 -0.32 -5.77
N PHE A 148 26.99 0.10 -4.52
CA PHE A 148 27.88 1.04 -3.85
C PHE A 148 28.63 0.38 -2.68
N SER A 149 29.78 0.96 -2.32
CA SER A 149 30.60 0.55 -1.19
C SER A 149 30.24 1.27 0.12
N ALA A 150 29.52 2.39 0.04
CA ALA A 150 29.12 3.18 1.21
C ALA A 150 28.25 2.35 2.16
N ARG A 151 28.67 2.23 3.43
CA ARG A 151 28.01 1.40 4.44
C ARG A 151 26.97 2.19 5.23
N ASP A 152 27.26 3.43 5.60
CA ASP A 152 26.31 4.32 6.28
C ASP A 152 25.44 5.07 5.27
N VAL A 153 24.14 4.79 5.29
CA VAL A 153 23.17 5.35 4.34
C VAL A 153 21.98 5.90 5.10
N VAL A 154 21.49 7.06 4.69
CA VAL A 154 20.18 7.57 5.12
C VAL A 154 19.26 7.69 3.91
N VAL A 155 18.11 7.02 3.98
CA VAL A 155 17.04 7.17 3.00
C VAL A 155 16.06 8.22 3.51
N LEU A 156 15.88 9.27 2.71
CA LEU A 156 15.10 10.46 2.99
C LEU A 156 13.82 10.43 2.15
N THR A 157 12.68 10.54 2.82
CA THR A 157 11.34 10.58 2.20
C THR A 157 10.44 11.51 2.97
N ASP A 158 9.53 12.18 2.29
CA ASP A 158 8.50 12.99 2.92
C ASP A 158 7.23 12.19 3.29
N SER A 159 7.20 10.89 2.93
CA SER A 159 6.07 10.00 3.18
C SER A 159 6.17 9.27 4.51
N LYS A 160 5.65 9.89 5.59
CA LYS A 160 5.49 9.22 6.90
C LYS A 160 4.76 7.89 6.78
N SER A 161 3.76 7.81 5.91
CA SER A 161 2.97 6.59 5.70
C SER A 161 3.79 5.42 5.15
N ALA A 162 4.75 5.68 4.25
CA ALA A 162 5.65 4.67 3.73
C ALA A 162 6.64 4.19 4.80
N LEU A 163 7.20 5.12 5.58
CA LEU A 163 8.06 4.79 6.71
C LEU A 163 7.34 3.98 7.80
N GLN A 164 6.08 4.30 8.09
CA GLN A 164 5.27 3.55 9.06
C GLN A 164 5.04 2.11 8.61
N ARG A 165 4.86 1.87 7.30
CA ARG A 165 4.74 0.52 6.75
C ARG A 165 6.02 -0.28 6.92
N LEU A 166 7.17 0.35 6.64
CA LEU A 166 8.48 -0.29 6.84
C LEU A 166 8.74 -0.58 8.32
N HIS A 167 8.53 0.40 9.19
CA HIS A 167 8.77 0.28 10.62
C HIS A 167 7.91 -0.80 11.29
N ARG A 168 6.63 -0.91 10.92
CA ARG A 168 5.75 -1.96 11.43
C ARG A 168 6.06 -3.35 10.89
N GLY A 169 6.96 -3.47 9.90
CA GLY A 169 7.31 -4.74 9.28
C GLY A 169 6.17 -5.42 8.53
N LEU A 170 5.06 -4.73 8.21
CA LEU A 170 3.86 -5.35 7.63
C LEU A 170 4.08 -5.70 6.14
N PRO A 171 4.35 -6.97 5.78
CA PRO A 171 4.85 -7.33 4.46
C PRO A 171 3.71 -7.61 3.46
N GLN A 172 2.50 -7.12 3.75
CA GLN A 172 1.33 -7.38 2.90
C GLN A 172 1.48 -6.74 1.52
N GLU A 173 2.08 -5.55 1.46
CA GLU A 173 2.39 -4.85 0.22
C GLU A 173 3.73 -5.36 -0.36
N LYS A 174 3.78 -5.56 -1.69
CA LYS A 174 4.94 -6.17 -2.37
C LYS A 174 6.19 -5.32 -2.24
N PHE A 175 6.09 -4.00 -2.45
CA PHE A 175 7.26 -3.11 -2.36
C PHE A 175 7.75 -3.01 -0.92
N THR A 176 6.87 -2.86 0.08
CA THR A 176 7.27 -2.91 1.51
C THR A 176 8.02 -4.20 1.83
N ARG A 177 7.50 -5.37 1.43
CA ARG A 177 8.18 -6.66 1.65
C ARG A 177 9.52 -6.75 0.91
N GLN A 178 9.59 -6.28 -0.32
CA GLN A 178 10.83 -6.24 -1.09
C GLN A 178 11.87 -5.33 -0.42
N SER A 179 11.46 -4.17 0.08
CA SER A 179 12.32 -3.28 0.86
C SER A 179 12.83 -3.95 2.13
N LEU A 180 11.97 -4.61 2.91
CA LEU A 180 12.40 -5.35 4.11
C LEU A 180 13.42 -6.45 3.79
N ALA A 181 13.19 -7.22 2.72
CA ALA A 181 14.14 -8.24 2.28
C ALA A 181 15.48 -7.63 1.82
N LEU A 182 15.44 -6.49 1.12
CA LEU A 182 16.64 -5.77 0.70
C LEU A 182 17.39 -5.19 1.90
N ILE A 183 16.69 -4.61 2.88
CA ILE A 183 17.29 -4.11 4.12
C ILE A 183 17.99 -5.25 4.85
N LYS A 184 17.33 -6.41 5.05
CA LYS A 184 17.94 -7.59 5.68
C LYS A 184 19.24 -7.99 4.97
N HIS A 185 19.19 -8.08 3.65
CA HIS A 185 20.32 -8.46 2.82
C HIS A 185 21.47 -7.45 2.89
N LEU A 186 21.17 -6.15 2.87
CA LEU A 186 22.17 -5.09 2.96
C LEU A 186 22.78 -5.03 4.37
N ASN A 187 21.99 -5.18 5.43
CA ASN A 187 22.48 -5.25 6.80
C ASN A 187 23.44 -6.44 6.99
N GLY A 188 23.13 -7.60 6.40
CA GLY A 188 24.04 -8.75 6.37
C GLY A 188 25.35 -8.50 5.59
N LYS A 189 25.42 -7.44 4.80
CA LYS A 189 26.63 -6.93 4.13
C LYS A 189 27.22 -5.69 4.82
N SER A 190 26.95 -5.54 6.12
CA SER A 190 27.44 -4.46 6.96
C SER A 190 27.00 -3.06 6.51
N PHE A 191 25.87 -2.94 5.81
CA PHE A 191 25.23 -1.63 5.64
C PHE A 191 24.50 -1.24 6.93
N ASN A 192 24.61 0.03 7.29
CA ASN A 192 23.85 0.70 8.32
C ASN A 192 22.87 1.66 7.64
N ILE A 193 21.64 1.18 7.42
CA ILE A 193 20.61 1.92 6.69
C ILE A 193 19.64 2.53 7.70
N LYS A 194 19.55 3.86 7.68
CA LYS A 194 18.59 4.63 8.45
C LYS A 194 17.53 5.23 7.53
N PHE A 195 16.33 5.42 8.06
CA PHE A 195 15.26 6.11 7.36
C PHE A 195 14.88 7.37 8.13
N GLN A 196 14.82 8.50 7.44
CA GLN A 196 14.50 9.79 8.05
C GLN A 196 13.38 10.46 7.26
N TRP A 197 12.31 10.79 7.95
CA TRP A 197 11.27 11.65 7.40
C TRP A 197 11.78 13.08 7.25
N ILE A 198 11.46 13.72 6.12
CA ILE A 198 11.74 15.15 5.87
C ILE A 198 10.47 15.90 5.46
N PRO A 199 10.39 17.22 5.73
CA PRO A 199 9.28 18.02 5.24
C PRO A 199 9.25 18.11 3.70
N SER A 200 8.04 17.95 3.16
CA SER A 200 7.74 18.08 1.73
C SER A 200 7.59 19.55 1.31
N HIS A 201 7.99 19.89 0.08
CA HIS A 201 7.80 21.19 -0.57
C HIS A 201 8.32 22.40 0.22
N VAL A 202 9.47 22.24 0.86
CA VAL A 202 10.16 23.35 1.55
C VAL A 202 11.46 23.74 0.83
N GLY A 203 11.74 23.20 -0.35
CA GLY A 203 12.92 23.56 -1.14
C GLY A 203 14.20 22.85 -0.70
N ILE A 204 14.10 21.63 -0.16
CA ILE A 204 15.26 20.76 0.06
C ILE A 204 15.65 20.16 -1.30
N GLU A 205 16.80 20.56 -1.84
CA GLU A 205 17.19 20.29 -3.23
C GLU A 205 17.08 18.80 -3.62
N GLY A 206 17.57 17.88 -2.78
CA GLY A 206 17.46 16.45 -3.06
C GLY A 206 16.02 15.94 -3.11
N ASN A 207 15.13 16.48 -2.28
CA ASN A 207 13.71 16.11 -2.26
C ASN A 207 12.98 16.66 -3.49
N GLU A 208 13.16 17.94 -3.79
CA GLU A 208 12.54 18.57 -4.97
C GLU A 208 13.03 17.89 -6.27
N LYS A 209 14.30 17.47 -6.32
CA LYS A 209 14.84 16.71 -7.45
C LYS A 209 14.19 15.33 -7.58
N ALA A 210 13.94 14.64 -6.48
CA ALA A 210 13.25 13.34 -6.51
C ALA A 210 11.80 13.49 -6.99
N ASP A 211 11.07 14.50 -6.50
CA ASP A 211 9.70 14.81 -6.93
C ASP A 211 9.63 15.18 -8.42
N ALA A 212 10.53 16.06 -8.89
CA ALA A 212 10.62 16.42 -10.30
C ALA A 212 10.84 15.18 -11.19
N LEU A 213 11.80 14.32 -10.82
CA LEU A 213 12.08 13.07 -11.54
C LEU A 213 10.87 12.12 -11.55
N ALA A 214 10.12 12.03 -10.46
CA ALA A 214 8.91 11.22 -10.39
C ALA A 214 7.82 11.82 -11.28
N CYS A 215 7.61 13.13 -11.23
CA CYS A 215 6.63 13.83 -12.06
C CYS A 215 6.91 13.69 -13.56
N GLU A 216 8.16 13.88 -13.99
CA GLU A 216 8.57 13.72 -15.39
C GLU A 216 8.39 12.29 -15.88
N ALA A 217 8.73 11.30 -15.05
CA ALA A 217 8.65 9.90 -15.44
C ALA A 217 7.23 9.39 -15.66
N ARG A 218 6.17 10.08 -15.19
CA ARG A 218 4.77 9.65 -15.37
C ARG A 218 4.35 9.50 -16.84
N THR A 219 4.98 10.22 -17.75
CA THR A 219 4.70 10.16 -19.20
C THR A 219 5.55 9.11 -19.92
N SER A 220 6.59 8.57 -19.26
CA SER A 220 7.49 7.58 -19.85
C SER A 220 6.86 6.18 -19.98
N PHE A 221 7.55 5.28 -20.70
CA PHE A 221 7.15 3.87 -20.75
C PHE A 221 7.24 3.20 -19.37
N PRO A 222 6.30 2.32 -18.99
CA PRO A 222 6.34 1.61 -17.71
C PRO A 222 7.64 0.82 -17.51
N LYS A 223 8.36 1.13 -16.43
CA LYS A 223 9.58 0.42 -15.99
C LYS A 223 9.35 -0.42 -14.74
N VAL A 224 8.32 -0.13 -13.96
CA VAL A 224 8.06 -0.75 -12.65
C VAL A 224 6.81 -1.62 -12.71
N ARG A 225 6.98 -2.93 -12.51
CA ARG A 225 5.86 -3.88 -12.44
C ARG A 225 5.22 -3.90 -11.06
N THR A 226 3.95 -3.48 -11.00
CA THR A 226 3.15 -3.49 -9.77
C THR A 226 2.66 -4.90 -9.43
N PRO A 227 2.43 -5.22 -8.13
CA PRO A 227 1.72 -6.43 -7.77
C PRO A 227 0.26 -6.37 -8.25
N LYS A 228 -0.29 -7.52 -8.63
CA LYS A 228 -1.74 -7.67 -8.72
C LYS A 228 -2.29 -7.66 -7.29
N THR A 229 -3.11 -6.67 -6.95
CA THR A 229 -3.79 -6.58 -5.64
C THR A 229 -5.30 -6.67 -5.85
N TYR A 230 -6.04 -7.01 -4.77
CA TYR A 230 -7.50 -7.00 -4.82
C TYR A 230 -8.03 -5.60 -5.11
N GLN A 231 -7.38 -4.58 -4.57
CA GLN A 231 -7.71 -3.18 -4.84
C GLN A 231 -7.56 -2.85 -6.33
N ASN A 232 -6.45 -3.24 -6.97
CA ASN A 232 -6.26 -3.02 -8.41
C ASN A 232 -7.34 -3.71 -9.24
N ASN A 233 -7.74 -4.93 -8.87
CA ASN A 233 -8.84 -5.62 -9.56
C ASN A 233 -10.18 -4.88 -9.36
N LYS A 234 -10.47 -4.40 -8.14
CA LYS A 234 -11.65 -3.58 -7.85
C LYS A 234 -11.66 -2.30 -8.68
N ASP A 235 -10.52 -1.64 -8.82
CA ASP A 235 -10.38 -0.39 -9.56
C ASP A 235 -10.57 -0.60 -11.07
N VAL A 236 -9.98 -1.67 -11.64
CA VAL A 236 -10.17 -2.06 -13.04
C VAL A 236 -11.64 -2.36 -13.34
N ILE A 237 -12.31 -3.15 -12.49
CA ILE A 237 -13.73 -3.44 -12.65
C ILE A 237 -14.54 -2.14 -12.54
N ARG A 238 -14.29 -1.31 -11.53
CA ARG A 238 -14.99 -0.04 -11.36
C ARG A 238 -14.86 0.85 -12.59
N ASN A 239 -13.66 0.95 -13.17
CA ASN A 239 -13.42 1.76 -14.37
C ASN A 239 -14.11 1.17 -15.60
N HIS A 240 -14.13 -0.16 -15.75
CA HIS A 240 -14.91 -0.83 -16.79
C HIS A 240 -16.41 -0.49 -16.68
N PHE A 241 -17.00 -0.57 -15.48
CA PHE A 241 -18.39 -0.19 -15.26
C PHE A 241 -18.62 1.31 -15.47
N LYS A 242 -17.71 2.19 -15.05
CA LYS A 242 -17.81 3.64 -15.33
C LYS A 242 -17.82 3.97 -16.84
N ALA A 243 -17.05 3.23 -17.62
CA ALA A 243 -17.01 3.42 -19.07
C ALA A 243 -18.32 2.98 -19.75
N ILE A 244 -18.98 1.95 -19.20
CA ILE A 244 -20.21 1.38 -19.74
C ILE A 244 -21.46 2.14 -19.25
N TYR A 245 -21.49 2.54 -17.98
CA TYR A 245 -22.66 3.11 -17.32
C TYR A 245 -22.45 4.59 -17.01
N LYS A 246 -23.18 5.45 -17.72
CA LYS A 246 -23.11 6.93 -17.59
C LYS A 246 -23.98 7.52 -16.46
N PHE A 247 -24.78 6.71 -15.75
CA PHE A 247 -25.72 7.18 -14.73
C PHE A 247 -25.40 6.64 -13.34
N PRO A 248 -25.70 7.39 -12.26
CA PRO A 248 -25.55 6.90 -10.89
C PRO A 248 -26.46 5.69 -10.69
N HIS A 249 -25.86 4.56 -10.32
CA HIS A 249 -26.62 3.34 -10.04
C HIS A 249 -27.55 3.55 -8.84
N GLN A 250 -28.84 3.24 -9.03
CA GLN A 250 -29.74 3.07 -7.89
C GLN A 250 -29.27 1.88 -7.05
N ALA A 251 -29.29 2.05 -5.72
CA ALA A 251 -28.98 0.98 -4.80
C ALA A 251 -29.95 -0.18 -5.04
N CYS A 252 -29.40 -1.35 -5.41
CA CYS A 252 -30.21 -2.55 -5.59
C CYS A 252 -30.83 -2.93 -4.23
N VAL A 253 -32.14 -2.69 -4.12
CA VAL A 253 -32.97 -3.17 -3.00
C VAL A 253 -33.13 -4.67 -3.20
N ILE A 254 -32.65 -5.44 -2.24
CA ILE A 254 -32.69 -6.88 -2.32
C ILE A 254 -33.89 -7.37 -1.53
N HIS A 255 -34.85 -7.95 -2.25
CA HIS A 255 -36.02 -8.60 -1.66
C HIS A 255 -35.76 -10.11 -1.43
N GLY A 256 -36.47 -10.69 -0.46
CA GLY A 256 -36.40 -12.13 -0.16
C GLY A 256 -35.17 -12.58 0.64
N LEU A 257 -34.51 -11.66 1.35
CA LEU A 257 -33.50 -11.99 2.37
C LEU A 257 -34.12 -11.94 3.75
N SER A 258 -33.69 -12.84 4.63
CA SER A 258 -33.95 -12.71 6.07
C SER A 258 -33.28 -11.45 6.62
N ARG A 259 -33.73 -11.00 7.81
CA ARG A 259 -33.14 -9.84 8.48
C ARG A 259 -31.64 -10.05 8.75
N GLU A 260 -31.24 -11.27 9.10
CA GLU A 260 -29.84 -11.61 9.35
C GLU A 260 -29.00 -11.54 8.06
N GLU A 261 -29.49 -12.10 6.95
CA GLU A 261 -28.81 -12.06 5.65
C GLU A 261 -28.67 -10.63 5.11
N ALA A 262 -29.72 -9.82 5.23
CA ALA A 262 -29.67 -8.41 4.82
C ALA A 262 -28.65 -7.63 5.65
N THR A 263 -28.58 -7.88 6.96
CA THR A 263 -27.58 -7.27 7.86
C THR A 263 -26.17 -7.68 7.48
N LEU A 264 -25.93 -8.97 7.22
CA LEU A 264 -24.62 -9.47 6.79
C LEU A 264 -24.20 -8.82 5.47
N LEU A 265 -25.10 -8.78 4.48
CA LEU A 265 -24.81 -8.18 3.18
C LEU A 265 -24.52 -6.68 3.27
N TYR A 266 -25.27 -5.94 4.09
CA TYR A 266 -25.02 -4.52 4.35
C TYR A 266 -23.63 -4.31 4.97
N ARG A 267 -23.27 -5.15 5.95
CA ARG A 267 -21.95 -5.10 6.58
C ARG A 267 -20.81 -5.45 5.61
N ILE A 268 -21.01 -6.40 4.70
CA ILE A 268 -20.04 -6.70 3.64
C ILE A 268 -19.87 -5.48 2.71
N ARG A 269 -20.98 -4.86 2.27
CA ARG A 269 -20.97 -3.67 1.40
C ARG A 269 -20.24 -2.48 2.03
N THR A 270 -20.40 -2.30 3.34
CA THR A 270 -19.76 -1.21 4.10
C THR A 270 -18.40 -1.60 4.67
N SER A 271 -17.87 -2.78 4.34
CA SER A 271 -16.61 -3.30 4.89
C SER A 271 -16.56 -3.36 6.43
N SER A 272 -17.72 -3.56 7.08
CA SER A 272 -17.91 -3.58 8.53
C SER A 272 -18.37 -4.95 9.08
N ALA A 273 -18.24 -6.01 8.28
CA ALA A 273 -18.61 -7.35 8.71
C ALA A 273 -17.72 -7.87 9.83
N TYR A 274 -18.35 -8.51 10.83
CA TYR A 274 -17.69 -9.09 12.01
C TYR A 274 -17.01 -10.41 11.67
N THR A 275 -16.08 -10.34 10.74
CA THR A 275 -15.21 -11.44 10.36
C THR A 275 -14.28 -11.81 11.53
N PRO A 276 -13.79 -13.05 11.64
CA PRO A 276 -12.82 -13.41 12.67
C PRO A 276 -11.60 -12.48 12.71
N ALA A 277 -11.12 -12.02 11.56
CA ALA A 277 -10.05 -11.03 11.49
C ALA A 277 -10.41 -9.68 12.16
N TRP A 278 -11.64 -9.18 11.96
CA TRP A 278 -12.11 -7.95 12.62
C TRP A 278 -12.37 -8.16 14.11
N SER A 279 -12.94 -9.30 14.47
CA SER A 279 -13.24 -9.64 15.85
C SER A 279 -11.96 -9.88 16.67
N PHE A 280 -10.92 -10.46 16.08
CA PHE A 280 -9.59 -10.59 16.68
C PHE A 280 -8.97 -9.22 16.97
N LYS A 281 -9.02 -8.28 16.00
CA LYS A 281 -8.52 -6.90 16.19
C LYS A 281 -9.24 -6.16 17.33
N THR A 282 -10.49 -6.51 17.62
CA THR A 282 -11.28 -5.89 18.70
C THR A 282 -11.26 -6.69 20.00
N GLY A 283 -10.40 -7.72 20.10
CA GLY A 283 -10.26 -8.56 21.29
C GLY A 283 -11.44 -9.49 21.57
N ARG A 284 -12.36 -9.66 20.62
CA ARG A 284 -13.60 -10.46 20.77
C ARG A 284 -13.46 -11.89 20.27
N TYR A 285 -12.31 -12.26 19.71
CA TYR A 285 -12.08 -13.57 19.13
C TYR A 285 -10.61 -13.97 19.26
N ALA A 286 -10.34 -15.26 19.43
CA ALA A 286 -9.02 -15.77 19.80
C ALA A 286 -8.01 -15.81 18.64
N SER A 287 -8.49 -15.94 17.40
CA SER A 287 -7.63 -16.11 16.22
C SER A 287 -8.22 -15.41 14.99
N PRO A 288 -7.43 -14.68 14.19
CA PRO A 288 -7.90 -14.10 12.94
C PRO A 288 -7.98 -15.13 11.79
N PHE A 289 -7.57 -16.38 12.01
CA PHE A 289 -7.36 -17.37 10.97
C PHE A 289 -8.57 -18.29 10.76
N CYS A 290 -8.81 -18.62 9.49
CA CYS A 290 -9.80 -19.58 9.04
C CYS A 290 -9.40 -21.01 9.45
N ALA A 291 -10.32 -21.74 10.07
CA ALA A 291 -10.08 -23.11 10.52
C ALA A 291 -9.88 -24.12 9.38
N PHE A 292 -10.32 -23.81 8.15
CA PHE A 292 -10.26 -24.73 7.00
C PHE A 292 -8.99 -24.59 6.17
N CYS A 293 -8.52 -23.36 5.94
CA CYS A 293 -7.38 -23.09 5.07
C CYS A 293 -6.21 -22.38 5.77
N GLY A 294 -6.36 -21.97 7.04
CA GLY A 294 -5.34 -21.30 7.82
C GLY A 294 -5.06 -19.84 7.43
N ASP A 295 -5.78 -19.28 6.45
CA ASP A 295 -5.61 -17.91 6.00
C ASP A 295 -6.40 -16.92 6.87
N ILE A 296 -6.10 -15.62 6.81
CA ILE A 296 -6.83 -14.59 7.56
C ILE A 296 -8.27 -14.54 7.06
N GLU A 297 -9.22 -14.82 7.96
CA GLU A 297 -10.65 -14.82 7.66
C GLU A 297 -11.18 -13.38 7.76
N ASP A 298 -10.90 -12.58 6.73
CA ASP A 298 -11.41 -11.22 6.51
C ASP A 298 -12.54 -11.20 5.47
N ILE A 299 -13.05 -10.02 5.09
CA ILE A 299 -14.18 -9.92 4.16
C ILE A 299 -13.82 -10.45 2.78
N GLU A 300 -12.57 -10.26 2.35
CA GLU A 300 -12.11 -10.76 1.07
C GLU A 300 -12.00 -12.30 1.10
N HIS A 301 -11.51 -12.89 2.20
CA HIS A 301 -11.55 -14.35 2.41
C HIS A 301 -12.98 -14.85 2.26
N PHE A 302 -13.90 -14.20 2.95
CA PHE A 302 -15.31 -14.58 3.01
C PHE A 302 -16.01 -14.50 1.64
N ILE A 303 -15.65 -13.55 0.77
CA ILE A 303 -16.27 -13.42 -0.56
C ILE A 303 -15.71 -14.44 -1.56
N TRP A 304 -14.42 -14.78 -1.42
CA TRP A 304 -13.65 -15.47 -2.46
C TRP A 304 -13.33 -16.94 -2.17
N LEU A 305 -13.52 -17.43 -0.94
CA LEU A 305 -13.48 -18.85 -0.54
C LEU A 305 -14.89 -19.36 -0.21
#